data_AF-A0A1H8ER68-F1
#
_entry.id   AF-A0A1H8ER68-F1
#
_cell.length_a   1.000
_cell.length_b   1.000
_cell.length_c   1.000
_cell.angle_alpha   90.00
_cell.angle_beta   90.00
_cell.angle_gamma   90.00
#
_symmetry.space_group_name_H-M   'P 1'
#
loop_
_entity.id
_entity.type
_entity.pdbx_description
1 polymer ?
#
loop_
_entity_poly.entity_id
_entity_poly.type
_entity_poly.pdbx_seq_one_letter_code
_entity_poly.pdbx_strand_id
1 'polypeptide(L)'
;MPDRLSECQADIPLITQAADDIERTLEAVNATSDSSIWAGPAGDRFREEWAMHRTAIRAALDEVRSQTQAILARVKREQQQQ
;
A
#
# COMPACT_ATOMS: atom_id res chain seq x y z
N MET A 1 6.72 31.27 1.13
CA MET A 1 6.77 29.85 0.75
C MET A 1 5.49 29.24 1.28
N PRO A 2 4.59 28.68 0.45
CA PRO A 2 3.56 27.80 0.98
C PRO A 2 4.24 26.78 1.90
N ASP A 3 3.70 26.66 3.11
CA ASP A 3 4.36 25.99 4.22
C ASP A 3 4.56 24.52 3.84
N ARG A 4 5.80 23.99 3.88
CA ARG A 4 6.10 22.60 3.48
C ARG A 4 5.24 21.57 4.23
N LEU A 5 4.74 21.96 5.40
CA LEU A 5 3.76 21.22 6.17
C LEU A 5 2.42 21.10 5.44
N SER A 6 1.92 22.17 4.83
CA SER A 6 0.65 22.18 4.09
C SER A 6 0.71 21.31 2.84
N GLU A 7 1.83 21.32 2.12
CA GLU A 7 2.06 20.42 0.97
C GLU A 7 2.12 18.95 1.43
N CYS A 8 2.92 18.66 2.47
CA CYS A 8 3.03 17.31 3.02
C CYS A 8 1.69 16.79 3.59
N GLN A 9 0.88 17.67 4.21
CA GLN A 9 -0.45 17.32 4.70
C GLN A 9 -1.46 17.04 3.58
N ALA A 10 -1.29 17.65 2.40
CA ALA A 10 -2.14 17.40 1.25
C ALA A 10 -1.77 16.09 0.53
N ASP A 11 -0.48 15.77 0.43
CA ASP A 11 0.01 14.61 -0.31
C ASP A 11 -0.19 13.29 0.44
N ILE A 12 -0.12 13.29 1.76
CA ILE A 12 -0.18 12.06 2.55
C ILE A 12 -1.53 11.33 2.47
N PRO A 13 -2.67 12.01 2.50
CA PRO A 13 -3.96 11.39 2.21
C PRO A 13 -3.98 10.70 0.83
N LEU A 14 -3.35 11.30 -0.19
CA LEU A 14 -3.29 10.74 -1.54
C LEU A 14 -2.45 9.46 -1.58
N ILE A 15 -1.29 9.45 -0.91
CA ILE A 15 -0.42 8.28 -0.81
C ILE A 15 -1.14 7.15 -0.06
N THR A 16 -1.82 7.47 1.03
CA THR A 16 -2.57 6.49 1.83
C THR A 16 -3.72 5.90 1.01
N GLN A 17 -4.48 6.74 0.31
CA GLN A 17 -5.57 6.30 -0.56
C GLN A 17 -5.07 5.38 -1.67
N ALA A 18 -3.96 5.73 -2.33
CA ALA A 18 -3.36 4.89 -3.36
C ALA A 18 -2.92 3.53 -2.82
N ALA A 19 -2.34 3.48 -1.61
CA ALA A 19 -1.97 2.22 -0.96
C ALA A 19 -3.21 1.34 -0.70
N ASP A 20 -4.29 1.93 -0.19
CA ASP A 20 -5.53 1.21 0.11
C ASP A 20 -6.24 0.71 -1.15
N ASP A 21 -6.20 1.47 -2.24
CA ASP A 21 -6.76 1.04 -3.54
C ASP A 21 -5.97 -0.12 -4.15
N ILE A 22 -4.65 -0.15 -3.97
CA ILE A 22 -3.82 -1.30 -4.36
C ILE A 22 -4.23 -2.53 -3.54
N GLU A 23 -4.37 -2.42 -2.22
CA GLU A 23 -4.80 -3.56 -1.39
C GLU A 23 -6.15 -4.11 -1.80
N ARG A 24 -7.14 -3.24 -2.04
CA ARG A 24 -8.46 -3.65 -2.53
C ARG A 24 -8.37 -4.39 -3.86
N THR A 25 -7.50 -3.94 -4.75
CA THR A 25 -7.26 -4.61 -6.04
C THR A 25 -6.65 -6.00 -5.85
N LEU A 26 -5.67 -6.15 -4.94
CA LEU A 26 -5.08 -7.45 -4.62
C LEU A 26 -6.11 -8.44 -4.07
N GLU A 27 -7.04 -7.96 -3.25
CA GLU A 27 -8.13 -8.76 -2.69
C GLU A 27 -9.14 -9.17 -3.76
N ALA A 28 -9.48 -8.26 -4.68
CA ALA A 28 -10.35 -8.56 -5.80
C ALA A 28 -9.78 -9.66 -6.70
N VAL A 29 -8.48 -9.61 -7.02
CA VAL A 29 -7.81 -10.69 -7.79
C VAL A 29 -7.88 -12.02 -7.04
N ASN A 30 -7.70 -12.01 -5.72
CA ASN A 30 -7.79 -13.22 -4.92
C ASN A 30 -9.21 -13.82 -4.93
N ALA A 31 -10.23 -12.97 -4.86
CA ALA A 31 -11.62 -13.39 -4.90
C ALA A 31 -12.03 -13.99 -6.26
N THR A 32 -11.40 -13.58 -7.37
CA THR A 32 -11.70 -14.10 -8.72
C THR A 32 -10.83 -15.28 -9.15
N SER A 33 -9.80 -15.62 -8.38
CA SER A 33 -8.84 -16.70 -8.69
C SER A 33 -8.86 -17.86 -7.69
N ASP A 34 -9.89 -17.91 -6.83
CA ASP A 34 -10.05 -18.97 -5.85
C ASP A 34 -10.16 -20.35 -6.52
N SER A 35 -9.77 -21.39 -5.77
CA SER A 35 -9.82 -22.79 -6.21
C SER A 35 -11.22 -23.26 -6.64
N SER A 36 -12.28 -22.67 -6.08
CA SER A 36 -13.67 -22.94 -6.49
C SER A 36 -14.05 -22.34 -7.84
N ILE A 37 -13.34 -21.30 -8.29
CA ILE A 37 -13.60 -20.57 -9.53
C ILE A 37 -12.69 -21.09 -10.64
N TRP A 38 -11.39 -21.21 -10.36
CA TRP A 38 -10.38 -21.65 -11.31
C TRP A 38 -9.57 -22.83 -10.76
N ALA A 39 -10.10 -24.03 -10.99
CA ALA A 39 -9.48 -25.28 -10.57
C ALA A 39 -8.45 -25.79 -11.60
N GLY A 40 -7.57 -26.68 -11.12
CA GLY A 40 -6.60 -27.41 -11.93
C GLY A 40 -5.19 -26.81 -11.91
N PRO A 41 -4.20 -27.50 -12.51
CA PRO A 41 -2.78 -27.22 -12.32
C PRO A 41 -2.35 -25.81 -12.71
N ALA A 42 -2.99 -25.21 -13.72
CA ALA A 42 -2.72 -23.84 -14.13
C ALA A 42 -3.17 -22.81 -13.09
N GLY A 43 -4.34 -23.03 -12.47
CA GLY A 43 -4.85 -22.19 -11.40
C GLY A 43 -4.02 -22.33 -10.11
N ASP A 44 -3.57 -23.55 -9.82
CA ASP A 44 -2.69 -23.81 -8.67
C ASP A 44 -1.36 -23.07 -8.82
N ARG A 45 -0.73 -23.16 -10.00
CA ARG A 45 0.50 -22.42 -10.32
C ARG A 45 0.31 -20.91 -10.22
N PHE A 46 -0.80 -20.39 -10.76
CA PHE A 46 -1.11 -18.97 -10.65
C PHE A 46 -1.21 -18.54 -9.18
N ARG A 47 -1.93 -19.30 -8.34
CA ARG A 47 -2.09 -18.97 -6.92
C ARG A 47 -0.77 -18.98 -6.16
N GLU A 48 0.13 -19.91 -6.49
CA GLU A 48 1.47 -19.98 -5.90
C GLU A 48 2.30 -18.73 -6.26
N GLU A 49 2.40 -18.41 -7.55
CA GLU A 49 3.13 -17.22 -8.03
C GLU A 49 2.48 -15.93 -7.50
N TRP A 50 1.15 -15.86 -7.50
CA TRP A 50 0.36 -14.74 -6.99
C TRP A 50 0.58 -14.50 -5.50
N ALA A 51 0.63 -15.55 -4.68
CA ALA A 51 0.87 -15.43 -3.24
C ALA A 51 2.24 -14.78 -2.95
N MET A 52 3.27 -15.16 -3.71
CA MET A 52 4.61 -14.55 -3.61
C MET A 52 4.57 -13.06 -3.98
N HIS A 53 3.99 -12.72 -5.14
CA HIS A 53 3.91 -11.33 -5.59
C HIS A 53 3.08 -10.45 -4.66
N ARG A 54 1.92 -10.94 -4.23
CA ARG A 54 1.06 -10.25 -3.26
C ARG A 54 1.79 -9.96 -1.96
N THR A 55 2.58 -10.92 -1.47
CA THR A 55 3.37 -10.72 -0.24
C THR A 55 4.39 -9.60 -0.41
N ALA A 56 5.10 -9.58 -1.53
CA ALA A 56 6.06 -8.51 -1.85
C ALA A 56 5.39 -7.14 -1.97
N ILE A 57 4.22 -7.07 -2.63
CA ILE A 57 3.47 -5.81 -2.76
C ILE A 57 3.01 -5.32 -1.37
N ARG A 58 2.45 -6.21 -0.53
CA ARG A 58 2.03 -5.84 0.83
C ARG A 58 3.18 -5.32 1.67
N ALA A 59 4.35 -5.96 1.62
CA ALA A 59 5.53 -5.47 2.30
C ALA A 59 5.94 -4.06 1.84
N ALA A 60 5.85 -3.78 0.53
CA ALA A 60 6.11 -2.44 0.00
C ALA A 60 5.07 -1.40 0.47
N LEU A 61 3.79 -1.77 0.55
CA LEU A 61 2.73 -0.88 1.05
C LEU A 61 2.90 -0.58 2.54
N ASP A 62 3.27 -1.58 3.34
CA ASP A 62 3.56 -1.40 4.76
C ASP A 62 4.77 -0.48 4.98
N GLU A 63 5.80 -0.63 4.15
CA GLU A 63 6.97 0.26 4.17
C GLU A 63 6.59 1.71 3.80
N VAL A 64 5.77 1.90 2.75
CA VAL A 64 5.25 3.22 2.38
C VAL A 64 4.51 3.86 3.56
N ARG A 65 3.60 3.12 4.21
CA ARG A 65 2.85 3.61 5.39
C ARG A 65 3.78 3.99 6.54
N SER A 66 4.80 3.17 6.82
CA SER A 66 5.82 3.43 7.83
C SER A 66 6.59 4.73 7.54
N GLN A 67 7.08 4.90 6.31
CA GLN A 67 7.79 6.09 5.88
C GLN A 67 6.91 7.34 5.96
N THR A 68 5.66 7.25 5.51
CA THR A 68 4.67 8.32 5.60
C THR A 68 4.46 8.79 7.04
N GLN A 69 4.31 7.86 7.99
CA GLN A 69 4.19 8.20 9.42
C GLN A 69 5.47 8.83 9.98
N ALA A 70 6.64 8.31 9.62
CA ALA A 70 7.92 8.86 10.06
C ALA A 70 8.14 10.28 9.54
N ILE A 71 7.78 10.56 8.28
CA ILE A 71 7.86 11.90 7.67
C ILE A 71 6.91 12.86 8.40
N LEU A 72 5.65 12.48 8.63
CA LEU A 72 4.71 13.31 9.40
C LEU A 72 5.24 13.67 10.79
N ALA A 73 5.78 12.68 11.50
CA ALA A 73 6.33 12.89 12.83
C ALA A 73 7.56 13.80 12.80
N ARG A 74 8.38 13.73 11.75
CA ARG A 74 9.52 14.63 11.57
C ARG A 74 9.07 16.06 11.30
N VAL A 75 8.18 16.27 10.33
CA VAL A 75 7.70 17.60 9.95
C VAL A 75 6.98 18.29 11.12
N LYS A 76 6.17 17.54 11.90
CA LYS A 76 5.54 18.08 13.13
C LYS A 76 6.56 18.56 14.18
N ARG A 77 7.66 17.82 14.36
CA ARG A 77 8.72 18.21 15.31
C ARG A 77 9.50 19.43 14.84
N GLU A 78 9.81 19.51 13.54
CA GLU A 78 10.49 20.67 12.95
C GLU A 78 9.67 21.96 13.14
N GLN A 79 8.34 21.88 13.06
CA GLN A 79 7.43 23.02 13.27
C GLN A 79 7.26 23.43 14.74
N GLN A 80 7.42 22.51 15.69
CA GLN A 80 7.37 22.83 17.12
C GLN A 80 8.66 23.50 17.63
N GLN A 81 9.73 23.46 16.85
CA GLN A 81 11.05 24.02 17.19
C GLN A 81 11.34 25.34 16.47
N GLN A 82 10.45 25.78 15.57
CA GLN A 82 10.45 27.11 14.93
C GLN A 82 9.51 28.06 15.68
#